data_AF-A0A2W5N3N1-F1
#
_entry.id   AF-A0A2W5N3N1-F1
#
_cell.length_a   1.000
_cell.length_b   1.000
_cell.length_c   1.000
_cell.angle_alpha   90.00
_cell.angle_beta   90.00
_cell.angle_gamma   90.00
#
_symmetry.space_group_name_H-M   'P 1'
#
loop_
_entity.id
_entity.type
_entity.pdbx_description
1 polymer ?
#
loop_
_entity_poly.entity_id
_entity_poly.type
_entity_poly.pdbx_seq_one_letter_code
_entity_poly.pdbx_strand_id
1 'polypeptide(L)'
;MEEVLVPIIVVPAIFLGLPWLILHYVTKWKQAKTLTGEDEQLLDELYDTARRLENRLHTVERIISADNPDFRPAVRSDEDLAQLENRNRRN
;
A
#
# COMPACT_ATOMS: atom_id res chain seq x y z
N MET A 1 30.12 0.08 52.34
CA MET A 1 28.85 0.75 51.97
C MET A 1 28.43 0.45 50.52
N GLU A 2 29.37 0.18 49.61
CA GLU A 2 29.07 -0.15 48.20
C GLU A 2 28.29 -1.46 48.02
N GLU A 3 28.55 -2.47 48.85
CA GLU A 3 27.86 -3.78 48.79
C GLU A 3 26.34 -3.70 49.03
N VAL A 4 25.87 -2.65 49.70
CA VAL A 4 24.44 -2.40 49.93
C VAL A 4 23.86 -1.48 48.84
N LEU A 5 24.67 -0.53 48.33
CA LEU A 5 24.24 0.44 47.34
C LEU A 5 24.01 -0.19 45.95
N VAL A 6 24.87 -1.12 45.54
CA VAL A 6 24.79 -1.79 44.23
C VAL A 6 23.45 -2.53 44.03
N PRO A 7 23.01 -3.44 44.92
CA PRO A 7 21.74 -4.14 44.72
C PRO A 7 20.53 -3.19 44.80
N ILE A 8 20.60 -2.13 45.61
CA ILE A 8 19.53 -1.12 45.70
C ILE A 8 19.29 -0.39 44.36
N ILE A 9 20.32 -0.21 43.55
CA ILE A 9 20.21 0.46 42.24
C ILE A 9 19.92 -0.55 41.14
N VAL A 10 20.61 -1.71 41.16
CA VAL A 10 20.54 -2.71 40.09
C VAL A 10 19.18 -3.41 40.04
N VAL A 11 18.59 -3.74 41.20
CA VAL A 11 17.30 -4.42 41.26
C VAL A 11 16.19 -3.59 40.59
N PRO A 12 15.92 -2.32 40.99
CA PRO A 12 14.92 -1.52 40.29
C PRO A 12 15.34 -1.20 38.85
N ALA A 13 16.63 -1.05 38.54
CA ALA A 13 17.05 -0.84 37.15
C ALA A 13 16.66 -2.00 36.22
N ILE A 14 16.77 -3.24 36.69
CA ILE A 14 16.35 -4.42 35.92
C ILE A 14 14.82 -4.56 35.92
N PHE A 15 14.18 -4.42 37.08
CA PHE A 15 12.73 -4.61 37.22
C PHE A 15 11.89 -3.47 36.65
N LEU A 16 12.42 -2.25 36.54
CA LEU A 16 11.76 -1.16 35.83
C LEU A 16 12.26 -1.08 34.39
N GLY A 17 13.55 -1.31 34.14
CA GLY A 17 14.15 -1.21 32.81
C GLY A 17 13.65 -2.28 31.84
N LEU A 18 13.52 -3.54 32.26
CA LEU A 18 13.01 -4.60 31.38
C LEU A 18 11.53 -4.39 31.01
N PRO A 19 10.60 -4.16 31.96
CA PRO A 19 9.21 -3.84 31.61
C PRO A 19 9.08 -2.52 30.85
N TRP A 20 9.90 -1.50 31.15
CA TRP A 20 9.94 -0.26 30.38
C TRP A 20 10.33 -0.51 28.92
N LEU A 21 11.37 -1.32 28.68
CA LEU A 21 11.81 -1.65 27.33
C LEU A 21 10.69 -2.35 26.56
N ILE A 22 10.04 -3.34 27.20
CA ILE A 22 8.88 -4.04 26.64
C ILE A 22 7.76 -3.04 26.32
N LEU A 23 7.40 -2.17 27.27
CA LEU A 23 6.35 -1.18 27.09
C LEU A 23 6.70 -0.17 25.99
N HIS A 24 7.95 0.29 25.91
CA HIS A 24 8.46 1.18 24.87
C HIS A 24 8.28 0.58 23.48
N TYR A 25 8.69 -0.68 23.30
CA TYR A 25 8.52 -1.36 22.02
C TYR A 25 7.05 -1.66 21.71
N VAL A 26 6.23 -2.02 22.69
CA VAL A 26 4.78 -2.22 22.50
C VAL A 26 4.08 -0.91 22.10
N THR A 27 4.40 0.22 22.75
CA THR A 27 3.86 1.54 22.39
C THR A 27 4.31 1.95 20.99
N LYS A 28 5.57 1.71 20.62
CA LYS A 28 6.07 1.90 19.25
C LYS A 28 5.36 1.00 18.24
N TRP A 29 5.08 -0.25 18.60
CA TRP A 29 4.35 -1.18 17.72
C TRP A 29 2.89 -0.78 17.53
N LYS A 30 2.22 -0.27 18.58
CA LYS A 30 0.87 0.29 18.46
C LYS A 30 0.84 1.59 17.66
N GLN A 31 1.85 2.46 17.79
CA GLN A 31 1.97 3.65 16.94
C GLN A 31 2.22 3.29 15.47
N ALA A 32 3.06 2.29 15.18
CA ALA A 32 3.32 1.83 13.82
C ALA A 32 2.07 1.20 13.14
N LYS A 33 1.09 0.71 13.92
CA LYS A 33 -0.16 0.15 13.39
C LYS A 33 -1.27 1.18 13.12
N THR A 34 -1.04 2.47 13.35
CA THR A 34 -2.05 3.53 13.10
C THR A 34 -2.05 4.04 11.66
N LEU A 35 -1.28 3.41 10.75
CA LEU A 35 -1.25 3.80 9.34
C LEU A 35 -2.48 3.36 8.52
N THR A 36 -3.44 2.62 9.08
CA THR A 36 -4.63 2.19 8.31
C THR A 36 -5.43 3.37 7.72
N GLY A 37 -5.57 4.49 8.44
CA GLY A 37 -6.30 5.64 7.90
C GLY A 37 -5.52 6.42 6.83
N GLU A 38 -4.19 6.48 6.95
CA GLU A 38 -3.32 7.12 5.96
C GLU A 38 -3.20 6.25 4.70
N ASP A 39 -3.15 4.92 4.87
CA ASP A 39 -3.18 3.97 3.77
C ASP A 39 -4.50 4.03 3.00
N GLU A 40 -5.65 4.11 3.68
CA GLU A 40 -6.96 4.29 3.01
C GLU A 40 -7.02 5.60 2.21
N GLN A 41 -6.49 6.68 2.76
CA GLN A 41 -6.42 7.97 2.07
C GLN A 41 -5.47 7.93 0.86
N LEU A 42 -4.32 7.25 1.00
CA LEU A 42 -3.38 7.04 -0.10
C LEU A 42 -4.00 6.19 -1.21
N LEU A 43 -4.77 5.15 -0.86
CA LEU A 43 -5.49 4.34 -1.85
C LEU A 43 -6.53 5.18 -2.61
N ASP A 44 -7.26 6.06 -1.93
CA ASP A 44 -8.26 6.93 -2.57
C ASP A 44 -7.59 7.94 -3.52
N GLU A 45 -6.45 8.51 -3.13
CA GLU A 45 -5.67 9.42 -3.97
C GLU A 45 -5.08 8.71 -5.21
N LEU A 46 -4.56 7.48 -5.03
CA LEU A 46 -4.09 6.66 -6.14
C LEU A 46 -5.23 6.30 -7.09
N TYR A 47 -6.43 6.05 -6.58
CA TYR A 47 -7.62 5.76 -7.37
C TYR A 47 -8.06 6.99 -8.20
N ASP A 48 -8.13 8.18 -7.60
CA ASP A 48 -8.45 9.41 -8.33
C ASP A 48 -7.39 9.70 -9.42
N THR A 49 -6.12 9.49 -9.09
CA THR A 49 -5.00 9.67 -10.03
C THR A 49 -5.09 8.71 -11.22
N ALA A 50 -5.37 7.42 -10.96
CA ALA A 50 -5.56 6.42 -12.00
C ALA A 50 -6.73 6.79 -12.93
N ARG A 51 -7.85 7.24 -12.36
CA ARG A 51 -9.04 7.63 -13.13
C ARG A 51 -8.81 8.86 -14.01
N ARG A 52 -8.03 9.84 -13.52
CA ARG A 52 -7.60 10.98 -14.34
C ARG A 52 -6.68 10.56 -15.48
N LEU A 53 -5.76 9.63 -15.23
CA LEU A 53 -4.86 9.11 -16.26
C LEU A 53 -5.64 8.40 -17.36
N GLU A 54 -6.63 7.59 -17.00
CA GLU A 54 -7.53 6.92 -17.95
C GLU A 54 -8.33 7.91 -18.81
N ASN A 55 -8.90 8.96 -18.21
CA ASN A 55 -9.60 10.01 -18.96
C ASN A 55 -8.70 10.72 -19.99
N ARG A 56 -7.41 10.91 -19.64
CA ARG A 56 -6.43 11.49 -20.56
C ARG A 56 -6.03 10.49 -21.64
N LEU A 57 -5.93 9.21 -21.29
CA LEU A 57 -5.62 8.15 -22.22
C LEU A 57 -6.69 8.04 -23.31
N HIS A 58 -7.99 8.16 -22.97
CA HIS A 58 -9.06 8.26 -23.98
C HIS A 58 -8.88 9.42 -24.96
N THR A 59 -8.40 10.56 -24.48
CA THR A 59 -8.11 11.71 -25.36
C THR A 59 -6.93 11.41 -26.28
N VAL A 60 -5.88 10.77 -25.75
CA VAL A 60 -4.71 10.33 -26.51
C VAL A 60 -5.10 9.27 -27.54
N GLU A 61 -5.93 8.29 -27.19
CA GLU A 61 -6.47 7.28 -28.12
C GLU A 61 -7.23 7.94 -29.26
N ARG A 62 -8.11 8.91 -28.96
CA ARG A 62 -8.85 9.64 -29.99
C ARG A 62 -7.92 10.40 -30.95
N ILE A 63 -6.84 11.00 -30.44
CA ILE A 63 -5.84 11.69 -31.28
C ILE A 63 -5.09 10.67 -32.14
N ILE A 64 -4.63 9.56 -31.55
CA ILE A 64 -3.90 8.53 -32.28
C ILE A 64 -4.79 7.87 -33.36
N SER A 65 -6.06 7.61 -33.08
CA SER A 65 -7.00 7.09 -34.08
C SER A 65 -7.31 8.09 -35.19
N ALA A 66 -7.24 9.40 -34.92
CA ALA A 66 -7.37 10.42 -35.95
C ALA A 66 -6.12 10.52 -36.83
N ASP A 67 -4.93 10.35 -36.25
CA ASP A 67 -3.65 10.40 -36.97
C ASP A 67 -3.28 9.08 -37.68
N ASN A 68 -3.74 7.95 -37.15
CA ASN A 68 -3.46 6.60 -37.66
C ASN A 68 -4.75 5.75 -37.60
N PRO A 69 -5.51 5.65 -38.71
CA PRO A 69 -6.80 4.94 -38.72
C PRO A 69 -6.68 3.42 -38.49
N ASP A 70 -5.48 2.84 -38.68
CA ASP A 70 -5.18 1.43 -38.40
C ASP A 70 -4.70 1.15 -36.96
N PHE A 71 -4.65 2.18 -36.10
CA PHE A 71 -4.20 2.01 -34.73
C PHE A 71 -5.23 1.22 -33.90
N ARG A 72 -4.82 0.03 -33.44
CA ARG A 72 -5.58 -0.78 -32.49
C ARG A 72 -5.12 -0.43 -31.07
N PRO A 73 -5.98 0.14 -30.20
CA PRO A 73 -5.61 0.45 -28.82
C PRO A 73 -5.15 -0.82 -28.10
N ALA A 74 -4.08 -0.70 -27.31
CA ALA A 74 -3.47 -1.81 -26.56
C ALA A 74 -4.26 -2.19 -25.30
N VAL A 75 -5.26 -1.38 -24.91
CA VAL A 75 -6.25 -1.78 -23.91
C VAL A 75 -7.01 -2.95 -24.51
N ARG A 76 -6.89 -4.14 -23.91
CA ARG A 76 -7.65 -5.33 -24.30
C ARG A 76 -9.09 -4.89 -24.49
N SER A 77 -9.56 -4.81 -25.73
CA SER A 77 -10.95 -4.46 -25.97
C SER A 77 -11.80 -5.50 -25.24
N ASP A 78 -12.94 -5.08 -24.69
CA ASP A 78 -13.89 -6.03 -24.09
C ASP A 78 -14.25 -7.15 -25.09
N GLU A 79 -14.14 -6.87 -26.38
CA GLU A 79 -14.23 -7.84 -27.47
C GLU A 79 -13.12 -8.90 -27.43
N ASP A 80 -11.87 -8.54 -27.15
CA ASP A 80 -10.76 -9.48 -27.00
C ASP A 80 -10.93 -10.34 -25.73
N LEU A 81 -11.42 -9.76 -24.63
CA LEU A 81 -11.74 -10.50 -23.40
C LEU A 81 -12.90 -11.49 -23.63
N ALA A 82 -13.96 -11.05 -24.30
CA ALA A 82 -15.08 -11.90 -24.68
C ALA A 82 -14.66 -13.01 -25.65
N GLN A 83 -13.72 -12.75 -26.55
CA GLN A 83 -13.15 -13.77 -27.45
C GLN A 83 -12.30 -14.80 -26.68
N LEU A 84 -11.52 -14.37 -25.68
CA LEU A 84 -10.73 -15.24 -24.83
C LEU A 84 -11.62 -16.13 -23.94
N GLU A 85 -12.67 -15.55 -23.35
CA GLU A 85 -13.66 -16.30 -22.56
C GLU A 85 -14.38 -17.35 -23.43
N ASN A 86 -14.82 -16.95 -24.63
CA ASN A 86 -15.43 -17.87 -25.59
C ASN A 86 -14.48 -18.96 -26.08
N ARG A 87 -13.18 -18.66 -26.21
CA ARG A 87 -12.16 -19.66 -26.57
C ARG A 87 -11.93 -20.65 -25.43
N ASN A 88 -11.89 -20.18 -24.20
CA ASN A 88 -11.72 -21.03 -23.01
C ASN A 88 -12.92 -21.96 -22.80
N ARG A 89 -14.15 -21.51 -23.08
CA ARG A 89 -15.36 -22.37 -23.03
C ARG A 89 -15.45 -23.45 -24.12
N ARG A 90 -14.66 -23.36 -25.20
CA ARG A 90 -14.73 -24.30 -26.33
C ARG A 90 -13.67 -25.41 -26.28
N ASN A 91 -12.71 -25.32 -25.37
CA ASN A 91 -11.72 -26.35 -25.08
C ASN A 91 -12.14 -27.19 -23.87
#